data_AF-A0A969L5Q7-F1
#
_entry.id   AF-A0A969L5Q7-F1
#
_cell.length_a   1.000
_cell.length_b   1.000
_cell.length_c   1.000
_cell.angle_alpha   90.00
_cell.angle_beta   90.00
_cell.angle_gamma   90.00
#
_symmetry.space_group_name_H-M   'P 1'
#
loop_
_entity.id
_entity.type
_entity.pdbx_description
1 polymer ?
#
loop_
_entity_poly.entity_id
_entity_poly.type
_entity_poly.pdbx_seq_one_letter_code
_entity_poly.pdbx_strand_id
1 'polypeptide(L)' 'MTTLKQSIFSWGRQIGLISGFLVFLIILLMPGIPSLSPEAQRTIAVAAWMIIWWVSEAVELPVTALLPMICLPILG' A
#
# COMPACT_ATOMS: atom_id res chain seq x y z
N MET A 1 -3.89 30.79 16.73
CA MET A 1 -4.16 30.55 15.30
C MET A 1 -3.46 29.26 14.86
N THR A 2 -3.76 28.11 15.50
CA THR A 2 -3.02 26.83 15.26
C THR A 2 -3.87 25.55 15.36
N THR A 3 -5.19 25.61 15.60
CA THR A 3 -5.97 24.39 15.95
C THR A 3 -7.19 24.06 15.07
N LEU A 4 -7.55 24.87 14.07
CA LEU A 4 -8.82 24.71 13.33
C LEU A 4 -8.71 24.15 11.90
N LYS A 5 -7.67 23.35 11.59
CA LYS A 5 -7.52 22.74 10.25
C LYS A 5 -7.05 21.27 10.23
N GLN A 6 -7.18 20.53 11.34
CA GLN A 6 -6.78 19.10 11.39
C GLN A 6 -7.96 18.10 11.40
N SER A 7 -9.19 18.56 11.63
CA SER A 7 -10.36 17.69 11.82
C SER A 7 -10.92 17.04 10.53
N ILE A 8 -10.60 17.60 9.36
CA ILE A 8 -11.20 17.18 8.07
C ILE A 8 -10.22 16.32 7.23
N PHE A 9 -8.94 16.25 7.61
CA PHE A 9 -7.88 15.57 6.83
C PHE A 9 -7.60 14.11 7.27
N SER A 10 -8.23 13.62 8.34
CA SER A 10 -7.92 12.30 8.93
C SER A 10 -8.61 11.11 8.25
N TRP A 11 -9.77 11.32 7.60
CA TRP A 11 -10.57 10.26 7.02
C TRP A 11 -9.92 9.65 5.77
N GLY A 12 -9.37 10.49 4.88
CA GLY A 12 -8.65 10.03 3.68
C GLY A 12 -7.42 9.18 4.04
N ARG A 13 -6.70 9.57 5.09
CA ARG A 13 -5.53 8.86 5.60
C ARG A 13 -5.88 7.47 6.14
N GLN A 14 -6.95 7.35 6.94
CA GLN A 14 -7.41 6.06 7.47
C GLN A 14 -7.94 5.14 6.37
N ILE A 15 -8.71 5.68 5.43
CA ILE A 15 -9.20 4.91 4.27
C ILE A 15 -8.02 4.45 3.42
N GLY A 16 -7.01 5.31 3.21
CA GLY A 16 -5.77 4.98 2.51
C GLY A 16 -4.98 3.84 3.16
N LEU A 17 -4.84 3.88 4.49
CA LEU A 17 -4.18 2.82 5.25
C LEU A 17 -4.82 1.46 5.00
N ILE A 18 -6.14 1.37 5.20
CA ILE A 18 -6.89 0.11 5.10
C ILE A 18 -6.98 -0.35 3.64
N SER A 19 -7.28 0.56 2.71
CA SER A 19 -7.41 0.22 1.29
C SER A 19 -6.10 -0.27 0.67
N GLY A 20 -4.96 0.29 1.07
CA GLY A 20 -3.65 -0.19 0.62
C GLY A 20 -3.40 -1.65 0.98
N PHE A 21 -3.63 -2.00 2.25
CA PHE A 21 -3.48 -3.37 2.72
C PHE A 21 -4.52 -4.33 2.12
N LEU A 22 -5.76 -3.87 1.93
CA LEU A 22 -6.79 -4.67 1.25
C LEU A 22 -6.41 -4.97 -0.20
N VAL A 23 -5.93 -3.98 -0.95
CA VAL A 23 -5.51 -4.17 -2.35
C VAL A 23 -4.31 -5.12 -2.43
N PHE A 24 -3.34 -4.99 -1.52
CA PHE A 24 -2.24 -5.94 -1.40
C PHE A 24 -2.74 -7.38 -1.23
N LEU A 25 -3.64 -7.63 -0.27
CA LEU A 25 -4.21 -8.95 -0.02
C LEU A 25 -5.02 -9.47 -1.20
N ILE A 26 -5.81 -8.63 -1.84
CA ILE A 26 -6.62 -9.02 -3.02
C ILE A 26 -5.69 -9.50 -4.13
N ILE A 27 -4.62 -8.77 -4.45
CA ILE A 27 -3.69 -9.16 -5.52
C ILE A 27 -2.93 -10.44 -5.14
N LEU A 28 -2.57 -10.61 -3.87
CA LEU A 28 -1.84 -11.79 -3.39
C LEU A 28 -2.70 -13.07 -3.41
N LEU A 29 -3.99 -12.96 -3.08
CA LEU A 29 -4.92 -14.09 -2.97
C LEU A 29 -5.67 -14.39 -4.28
N MET A 30 -5.67 -13.46 -5.23
CA MET A 30 -6.24 -13.66 -6.55
C MET A 30 -5.50 -14.78 -7.31
N PRO A 31 -6.20 -15.58 -8.14
CA PRO A 31 -5.58 -16.55 -9.03
C PRO A 31 -4.45 -15.93 -9.85
N GLY A 32 -3.39 -16.71 -10.09
CA GLY A 32 -2.22 -16.28 -10.84
C GLY A 32 -2.59 -15.62 -12.16
N ILE A 33 -2.01 -14.46 -12.46
CA ILE A 33 -2.22 -13.79 -13.74
C ILE A 33 -1.49 -14.60 -14.83
N PRO A 34 -2.17 -15.07 -15.90
CA PRO A 34 -1.63 -16.06 -16.86
C PRO A 34 -0.33 -15.66 -17.58
N SER A 35 0.05 -14.39 -17.53
CA SER A 35 1.24 -13.81 -18.17
C SER A 35 2.33 -13.36 -17.18
N LEU A 36 2.13 -13.52 -15.88
CA LEU A 36 3.07 -13.07 -14.85
C LEU A 36 3.62 -14.25 -14.05
N SER A 37 4.91 -14.17 -13.71
CA SER A 37 5.47 -15.08 -12.72
C SER A 37 4.88 -14.78 -11.33
N PRO A 38 4.89 -15.77 -10.42
CA PRO A 38 4.45 -15.54 -9.04
C PRO A 38 5.21 -14.39 -8.35
N GLU A 39 6.51 -14.24 -8.61
CA GLU A 39 7.33 -13.13 -8.07
C GLU A 39 6.90 -11.77 -8.63
N ALA A 40 6.57 -11.72 -9.92
CA ALA A 40 6.09 -10.51 -10.56
C ALA A 40 4.73 -10.07 -10.00
N GLN A 41 3.82 -11.02 -9.74
CA GLN A 41 2.53 -10.71 -9.11
C GLN A 41 2.70 -10.20 -7.66
N ARG A 42 3.60 -10.80 -6.87
CA ARG A 42 3.93 -10.30 -5.52
C ARG A 42 4.50 -8.88 -5.56
N THR A 43 5.39 -8.61 -6.52
CA THR A 43 5.97 -7.27 -6.73
C THR A 43 4.89 -6.24 -7.06
N ILE A 44 3.95 -6.60 -7.94
CA ILE A 44 2.79 -5.73 -8.26
C ILE A 44 1.90 -5.50 -7.04
N ALA A 45 1.67 -6.54 -6.21
CA ALA A 45 0.89 -6.39 -4.98
C ALA A 45 1.50 -5.35 -4.04
N VAL A 46 2.82 -5.42 -3.81
CA VAL A 46 3.55 -4.46 -2.96
C VAL A 46 3.58 -3.07 -3.61
N ALA A 47 3.80 -2.98 -4.91
CA ALA A 47 3.79 -1.70 -5.63
C ALA A 47 2.42 -1.00 -5.56
N ALA A 48 1.33 -1.75 -5.74
CA ALA A 48 -0.04 -1.23 -5.62
C ALA A 48 -0.31 -0.69 -4.22
N TRP A 49 0.15 -1.41 -3.19
CA TRP A 49 0.08 -0.94 -1.80
C TRP A 49 0.80 0.39 -1.61
N MET A 50 2.05 0.50 -2.11
CA MET A 50 2.84 1.73 -2.03
C MET A 50 2.14 2.91 -2.72
N ILE A 51 1.60 2.70 -3.93
CA ILE A 51 0.91 3.75 -4.69
C ILE A 51 -0.29 4.28 -3.90
N ILE A 52 -1.09 3.39 -3.31
CA ILE A 52 -2.24 3.79 -2.51
C ILE A 52 -1.81 4.63 -1.31
N TRP A 53 -0.76 4.20 -0.60
CA TRP A 53 -0.24 4.95 0.55
C TRP A 53 0.40 6.28 0.17
N TRP A 54 1.04 6.39 -1.01
CA TRP A 54 1.55 7.65 -1.53
C TRP A 54 0.44 8.62 -1.91
N VAL A 55 -0.57 8.18 -2.65
CA VAL A 55 -1.68 9.04 -3.12
C VAL A 55 -2.57 9.49 -1.96
N SER A 56 -2.79 8.62 -0.97
CA SER A 56 -3.63 8.93 0.19
C SER A 56 -2.89 9.61 1.34
N GLU A 57 -1.57 9.80 1.22
CA GLU A 57 -0.70 10.26 2.31
C GLU A 57 -0.97 9.50 3.62
N ALA A 58 -1.26 8.19 3.50
CA ALA A 58 -1.64 7.31 4.61
C ALA A 58 -0.59 7.27 5.73
N VAL A 59 0.68 7.27 5.33
CA VAL A 59 1.88 7.19 6.16
C VAL A 59 2.98 8.06 5.57
N GLU A 60 3.97 8.41 6.38
CA GLU A 60 5.12 9.19 5.92
C GLU A 60 5.87 8.44 4.81
N LEU A 61 6.35 9.19 3.81
CA LEU A 61 7.12 8.67 2.67
C LEU A 61 8.23 7.66 3.05
N PRO A 62 9.02 7.88 4.12
CA PRO A 62 10.05 6.92 4.54
C PRO A 62 9.46 5.55 4.92
N VAL A 63 8.29 5.50 5.56
CA VAL A 63 7.65 4.26 5.98
C VAL A 63 7.18 3.47 4.76
N THR A 64 6.55 4.13 3.79
CA THR A 64 6.11 3.49 2.55
C THR A 64 7.28 2.95 1.72
N ALA A 65 8.43 3.62 1.74
CA ALA A 65 9.63 3.17 1.04
C ALA A 65 10.26 1.89 1.63
N LEU A 66 9.98 1.57 2.89
CA LEU A 66 10.46 0.34 3.54
C LEU A 66 9.63 -0.90 3.18
N LEU A 67 8.38 -0.73 2.73
CA LEU A 67 7.51 -1.84 2.33
C LEU A 67 8.18 -2.83 1.38
N PRO A 68 8.75 -2.45 0.24
CA PRO A 68 9.37 -3.40 -0.69
C PRO A 68 10.59 -4.10 -0.08
N MET A 69 11.37 -3.39 0.73
CA MET A 69 12.53 -3.97 1.42
C MET A 69 12.15 -5.07 2.41
N ILE A 70 10.97 -4.97 3.02
CA ILE A 70 10.49 -5.94 4.01
C ILE A 70 9.63 -7.01 3.34
N CYS A 71 8.64 -6.61 2.54
CA CYS A 71 7.65 -7.50 1.96
C CYS A 71 8.23 -8.40 0.87
N LEU A 72 9.08 -7.90 -0.04
CA LEU A 72 9.57 -8.71 -1.15
C LEU A 72 10.43 -9.89 -0.67
N PRO A 73 11.40 -9.73 0.26
CA PRO A 73 12.16 -10.87 0.77
C PRO A 73 11.32 -11.89 1.54
N ILE A 74 10.25 -11.45 2.21
CA ILE A 74 9.33 -12.33 2.96
C ILE A 74 8.42 -13.12 2.02
N LEU A 75 7.98 -12.49 0.93
CA LEU A 75 7.09 -13.11 -0.05
C LEU A 75 7.85 -14.07 -0.98
N GLY A 76 9.18 -13.95 -1.06
CA GLY A 76 10.07 -14.75 -1.92
C GLY A 76 9.85 -14.46 -3.40
#